data_AF-A0A976E780-F1
#
_entry.id   AF-A0A976E780-F1
#
_cell.length_a   1.000
_cell.length_b   1.000
_cell.length_c   1.000
_cell.angle_alpha   90.00
_cell.angle_beta   90.00
_cell.angle_gamma   90.00
#
_symmetry.space_group_name_H-M   'P 1'
#
loop_
_entity.id
_entity.type
_entity.pdbx_description
1 polymer ?
#
loop_
_entity_poly.entity_id
_entity_poly.type
_entity_poly.pdbx_seq_one_letter_code
_entity_poly.pdbx_strand_id
1 'polypeptide(L)'
;LGDVPTESVTVFCLATALLSAIAHLALEDTVWPVGALGWGAVLALGIGPVGAAFFTWDIGMKRGDIQLLGVASYAAPLLSTLALVVAGITNPSWAIALAAVLIAGGAALAARASAAT
;
A
#
# COMPACT_ATOMS: atom_id res chain seq x y z
N LEU A 1 23.03 -5.65 2.61
CA LEU A 1 21.79 -5.40 1.83
C LEU A 1 21.56 -3.92 1.49
N GLY A 2 22.08 -2.95 2.27
CA GLY A 2 21.81 -1.51 2.03
C GLY A 2 22.48 -0.86 0.81
N ASP A 3 23.48 -1.49 0.19
CA ASP A 3 24.22 -0.92 -0.95
C ASP A 3 23.52 -1.07 -2.30
N VAL A 4 22.43 -1.84 -2.38
CA VAL A 4 21.68 -1.96 -3.62
C VAL A 4 20.97 -0.62 -3.88
N PRO A 5 21.19 0.01 -5.04
CA PRO A 5 20.59 1.31 -5.32
C PRO A 5 19.06 1.23 -5.41
N THR A 6 18.35 2.25 -4.93
CA THR A 6 16.88 2.30 -4.90
C THR A 6 16.26 2.21 -6.30
N GLU A 7 16.97 2.62 -7.34
CA GLU A 7 16.57 2.41 -8.74
C GLU A 7 16.36 0.93 -9.11
N SER A 8 16.95 0.00 -8.36
CA SER A 8 16.74 -1.44 -8.54
C SER A 8 15.27 -1.85 -8.34
N VAL A 9 14.50 -1.09 -7.54
CA VAL A 9 13.05 -1.28 -7.39
C VAL A 9 12.37 -1.27 -8.76
N THR A 10 12.81 -0.40 -9.68
CA THR A 10 12.26 -0.31 -11.03
C THR A 10 12.36 -1.64 -11.78
N VAL A 11 13.49 -2.34 -11.65
CA VAL A 11 13.72 -3.62 -12.33
C VAL A 11 12.76 -4.69 -11.80
N PHE A 12 12.60 -4.76 -10.48
CA PHE A 12 11.65 -5.70 -9.86
C PHE A 12 10.21 -5.37 -10.24
N CYS A 13 9.82 -4.09 -10.19
CA CYS A 13 8.49 -3.66 -10.61
C CYS A 13 8.21 -3.98 -12.09
N LEU A 14 9.17 -3.78 -12.99
CA LEU A 14 9.04 -4.13 -14.41
C LEU A 14 8.91 -5.64 -14.62
N ALA A 15 9.71 -6.44 -13.93
CA ALA A 15 9.62 -7.89 -13.98
C ALA A 15 8.26 -8.38 -13.47
N THR A 16 7.79 -7.86 -12.34
CA THR A 16 6.47 -8.16 -11.79
C THR A 16 5.35 -7.74 -12.74
N ALA A 17 5.43 -6.56 -13.36
CA ALA A 17 4.45 -6.11 -14.33
C ALA A 17 4.37 -7.04 -15.55
N LEU A 18 5.52 -7.47 -16.08
CA LEU A 18 5.56 -8.42 -17.20
C LEU A 18 4.97 -9.78 -16.82
N LEU A 19 5.37 -10.33 -15.67
CA LEU A 19 4.84 -11.61 -15.19
C LEU A 19 3.34 -11.52 -14.91
N SER A 20 2.88 -10.41 -14.32
CA SER A 20 1.46 -10.14 -14.09
C SER A 20 0.68 -10.03 -15.40
N ALA A 21 1.24 -9.41 -16.44
CA ALA A 21 0.61 -9.33 -17.75
C ALA A 21 0.48 -10.72 -18.39
N ILE A 22 1.51 -11.55 -18.31
CA ILE A 22 1.46 -12.95 -18.79
C ILE A 22 0.40 -13.74 -18.03
N ALA A 23 0.37 -13.61 -16.70
CA ALA A 23 -0.62 -14.29 -15.86
C ALA A 23 -2.05 -13.84 -16.17
N HIS A 24 -2.29 -12.52 -16.32
CA HIS A 24 -3.59 -11.98 -16.68
C HIS A 24 -4.09 -12.54 -18.02
N LEU A 25 -3.25 -12.55 -19.06
CA LEU A 25 -3.62 -13.08 -20.38
C LEU A 25 -3.88 -14.59 -20.38
N ALA A 26 -3.31 -15.34 -19.42
CA ALA A 26 -3.48 -16.78 -19.32
C ALA A 26 -4.67 -17.20 -18.46
N LEU A 27 -5.08 -16.37 -17.47
CA LEU A 27 -5.98 -16.79 -16.39
C LEU A 27 -7.25 -15.95 -16.25
N GLU A 28 -7.28 -14.73 -16.78
CA GLU A 28 -8.34 -13.75 -16.48
C GLU A 28 -9.04 -13.23 -17.75
N ASP A 29 -10.30 -12.84 -17.61
CA ASP A 29 -11.03 -12.12 -18.65
C ASP A 29 -10.60 -10.65 -18.69
N THR A 30 -10.11 -10.18 -19.84
CA THR A 30 -9.65 -8.80 -20.00
C THR A 30 -10.80 -7.81 -20.09
N VAL A 31 -10.88 -6.90 -19.10
CA VAL A 31 -11.81 -5.76 -19.11
C VAL A 31 -11.01 -4.46 -19.26
N TRP A 32 -11.28 -3.73 -20.33
CA TRP A 32 -10.59 -2.46 -20.59
C TRP A 32 -11.16 -1.30 -19.78
N PRO A 33 -10.32 -0.36 -19.32
CA PRO A 33 -10.79 0.88 -18.70
C PRO A 33 -11.66 1.67 -19.69
N VAL A 34 -12.81 2.15 -19.21
CA VAL A 34 -13.76 2.90 -20.03
C VAL A 34 -13.63 4.40 -19.78
N GLY A 35 -13.47 5.17 -20.85
CA GLY A 35 -13.44 6.63 -20.82
C GLY A 35 -12.19 7.23 -20.16
N ALA A 36 -12.13 8.57 -20.13
CA ALA A 36 -10.98 9.31 -19.61
C ALA A 36 -10.74 9.06 -18.11
N LEU A 37 -11.82 8.91 -17.32
CA LEU A 37 -11.71 8.62 -15.88
C LEU A 37 -11.11 7.24 -15.61
N GLY A 38 -11.50 6.21 -16.36
CA GLY A 38 -10.96 4.86 -16.19
C GLY A 38 -9.46 4.81 -16.46
N TRP A 39 -9.02 5.39 -17.58
CA TRP A 39 -7.60 5.50 -17.90
C TRP A 39 -6.83 6.41 -16.95
N GLY A 40 -7.45 7.52 -16.52
CA GLY A 40 -6.89 8.39 -15.49
C GLY A 40 -6.65 7.66 -14.17
N ALA A 41 -7.58 6.80 -13.75
CA ALA A 41 -7.42 5.97 -12.56
C ALA A 41 -6.28 4.95 -12.70
N VAL A 42 -6.15 4.30 -13.87
CA VAL A 42 -5.01 3.39 -14.14
C VAL A 42 -3.67 4.12 -14.02
N LEU A 43 -3.54 5.30 -14.63
CA LEU A 43 -2.33 6.11 -14.53
C LEU A 43 -2.06 6.55 -13.08
N ALA A 44 -3.09 6.99 -12.35
CA ALA A 44 -2.95 7.42 -10.96
C ALA A 44 -2.51 6.25 -10.05
N LEU A 45 -3.04 5.05 -10.26
CA LEU A 45 -2.64 3.84 -9.54
C LEU A 45 -1.17 3.48 -9.83
N GLY A 46 -0.76 3.55 -11.09
CA GLY A 46 0.62 3.29 -11.51
C GLY A 46 1.62 4.29 -10.94
N ILE A 47 1.28 5.58 -10.92
CA ILE A 47 2.17 6.63 -10.41
C ILE A 47 2.25 6.59 -8.88
N GLY A 48 1.12 6.46 -8.18
CA GLY A 48 1.05 6.56 -6.74
C GLY A 48 1.28 5.22 -6.03
N PRO A 49 0.23 4.43 -5.76
CA PRO A 49 0.31 3.21 -4.95
C PRO A 49 1.23 2.12 -5.50
N VAL A 50 1.36 1.98 -6.82
CA VAL A 50 2.16 0.90 -7.44
C VAL A 50 3.55 1.39 -7.86
N GLY A 51 3.76 2.71 -7.91
CA GLY A 51 5.04 3.34 -8.28
C GLY A 51 5.71 4.00 -7.08
N ALA A 52 5.33 5.25 -6.79
CA ALA A 52 5.94 6.08 -5.76
C ALA A 52 5.98 5.38 -4.38
N ALA A 53 4.93 4.64 -4.01
CA ALA A 53 4.87 3.95 -2.73
C ALA A 53 6.02 2.94 -2.55
N PHE A 54 6.37 2.17 -3.60
CA PHE A 54 7.47 1.20 -3.54
C PHE A 54 8.83 1.87 -3.35
N PHE A 55 9.07 3.00 -4.03
CA PHE A 55 10.29 3.79 -3.83
C PHE A 55 10.38 4.35 -2.41
N THR A 56 9.28 4.92 -1.89
CA THR A 56 9.26 5.44 -0.51
C THR A 56 9.44 4.32 0.52
N TRP A 57 8.90 3.13 0.24
CA TRP A 57 9.06 1.95 1.08
C TRP A 57 10.51 1.47 1.10
N ASP A 58 11.16 1.35 -0.06
CA ASP A 58 12.57 0.94 -0.16
C ASP A 58 13.49 1.92 0.58
N ILE A 59 13.25 3.23 0.44
CA ILE A 59 13.98 4.25 1.19
C ILE A 59 13.76 4.07 2.70
N GLY A 60 12.51 3.84 3.14
CA GLY A 60 12.17 3.58 4.53
C GLY A 60 12.85 2.34 5.09
N MET A 61 12.90 1.25 4.32
CA MET A 61 13.59 0.01 4.68
C MET A 61 15.11 0.17 4.78
N LYS A 62 15.72 1.02 3.95
CA LYS A 62 17.18 1.23 3.94
C LYS A 62 17.66 2.24 4.98
N ARG A 63 16.86 3.25 5.29
CA ARG A 63 17.28 4.41 6.11
C ARG A 63 16.47 4.62 7.39
N GLY A 64 15.34 3.94 7.55
CA GLY A 64 14.45 4.09 8.69
C GLY A 64 14.53 2.94 9.68
N ASP A 65 13.67 3.00 10.70
CA ASP A 65 13.44 1.92 11.65
C ASP A 65 12.44 0.92 11.04
N ILE A 66 12.93 -0.27 10.72
CA ILE A 66 12.16 -1.35 10.10
C ILE A 66 11.03 -1.82 11.02
N GLN A 67 11.25 -1.89 12.34
CA GLN A 67 10.20 -2.30 13.27
C GLN A 67 9.10 -1.25 13.33
N LEU A 68 9.47 0.03 13.44
CA LEU A 68 8.49 1.12 13.42
C LEU A 68 7.73 1.15 12.09
N LEU A 69 8.39 0.92 10.95
CA LEU A 69 7.73 0.87 9.64
C LEU A 69 6.75 -0.32 9.54
N GLY A 70 7.12 -1.45 10.13
CA GLY A 70 6.23 -2.62 10.26
C GLY A 70 4.99 -2.27 11.07
N VAL A 71 5.15 -1.60 12.21
CA VAL A 71 4.02 -1.15 13.04
C VAL A 71 3.18 -0.09 12.33
N ALA A 72 3.81 0.87 11.65
CA ALA A 72 3.13 1.91 10.89
C ALA A 72 2.28 1.34 9.75
N SER A 73 2.62 0.15 9.22
CA SER A 73 1.84 -0.53 8.19
C SER A 73 0.43 -0.94 8.66
N TYR A 74 0.20 -1.05 9.97
CA TYR A 74 -1.15 -1.24 10.52
C TYR A 74 -2.08 -0.02 10.30
N ALA A 75 -1.54 1.14 9.91
CA ALA A 75 -2.35 2.27 9.48
C ALA A 75 -3.05 2.02 8.13
N ALA A 76 -2.52 1.15 7.26
CA ALA A 76 -3.08 0.90 5.93
C ALA A 76 -4.59 0.50 5.94
N PRO A 77 -5.04 -0.50 6.73
CA PRO A 77 -6.47 -0.84 6.81
C PRO A 77 -7.34 0.29 7.39
N LEU A 78 -6.79 1.13 8.28
CA LEU A 78 -7.53 2.27 8.83
C LEU A 78 -7.71 3.38 7.81
N LEU A 79 -6.63 3.75 7.14
CA LEU A 79 -6.63 4.79 6.13
C LEU A 79 -7.47 4.39 4.92
N SER A 80 -7.44 3.11 4.50
CA SER A 80 -8.30 2.63 3.40
C SER A 80 -9.78 2.72 3.77
N THR A 81 -10.15 2.27 4.97
CA THR A 81 -11.53 2.34 5.44
C THR A 81 -12.00 3.79 5.58
N LEU A 82 -11.15 4.66 6.13
CA LEU A 82 -11.45 6.09 6.23
C LEU A 82 -11.64 6.72 4.85
N ALA A 83 -10.77 6.40 3.88
CA ALA A 83 -10.90 6.88 2.51
C ALA A 83 -12.21 6.41 1.87
N LEU A 84 -12.63 5.16 2.09
CA LEU A 84 -13.92 4.65 1.61
C LEU A 84 -15.13 5.34 2.26
N VAL A 85 -15.05 5.66 3.55
CA VAL A 85 -16.09 6.42 4.26
C VAL A 85 -16.19 7.84 3.71
N VAL A 86 -15.05 8.53 3.55
CA VAL A 86 -14.99 9.89 2.99
C VAL A 86 -15.49 9.92 1.55
N ALA A 87 -15.16 8.90 0.76
CA ALA A 87 -15.66 8.75 -0.61
C ALA A 87 -17.15 8.38 -0.70
N GLY A 88 -17.82 8.12 0.44
CA GLY A 88 -19.23 7.72 0.48
C GLY A 88 -19.50 6.28 0.00
N ILE A 89 -18.46 5.47 -0.15
CA ILE A 89 -18.56 4.07 -0.62
C ILE A 89 -18.92 3.13 0.54
N THR A 90 -18.52 3.48 1.78
CA THR A 90 -18.80 2.69 2.98
C THR A 90 -19.50 3.56 4.04
N ASN A 91 -20.60 3.05 4.60
CA ASN A 91 -21.27 3.75 5.70
C ASN A 91 -20.48 3.62 7.01
N PRO A 92 -20.26 4.73 7.73
CA PRO A 92 -19.63 4.67 9.05
C PRO A 92 -20.49 3.83 10.00
N SER A 93 -19.85 2.96 10.78
CA SER A 93 -20.54 2.09 11.73
C SER A 93 -19.74 1.96 13.03
N TRP A 94 -20.42 1.59 14.11
CA TRP A 94 -19.77 1.31 15.39
C TRP A 94 -18.76 0.17 15.31
N ALA A 95 -18.99 -0.81 14.42
CA ALA A 95 -18.04 -1.88 14.18
C ALA A 95 -16.72 -1.34 13.56
N ILE A 96 -16.81 -0.43 12.58
CA ILE A 96 -15.64 0.23 11.99
C ILE A 96 -14.90 1.05 13.04
N ALA A 97 -15.62 1.80 13.87
CA ALA A 97 -15.01 2.60 14.95
C ALA A 97 -14.27 1.72 15.97
N LEU A 98 -14.87 0.60 16.39
CA LEU A 98 -14.24 -0.34 17.31
C LEU A 98 -13.00 -1.00 16.70
N ALA A 99 -13.10 -1.47 15.45
CA ALA A 99 -11.96 -2.01 14.72
C ALA A 99 -10.83 -0.96 14.62
N ALA A 100 -11.17 0.30 14.39
CA ALA A 100 -10.20 1.38 14.31
C ALA A 100 -9.44 1.58 15.62
N VAL A 101 -10.16 1.58 16.75
CA VAL A 101 -9.55 1.67 18.08
C VAL A 101 -8.65 0.47 18.37
N LEU A 102 -9.08 -0.75 18.04
CA LEU A 102 -8.29 -1.96 18.28
C LEU A 102 -6.99 -1.97 17.48
N ILE A 103 -7.03 -1.61 16.20
CA ILE A 103 -5.84 -1.54 15.33
C ILE A 103 -4.90 -0.43 15.82
N ALA A 104 -5.42 0.76 16.09
CA ALA A 104 -4.61 1.89 16.58
C ALA A 104 -3.97 1.57 17.95
N GLY A 105 -4.73 0.95 18.86
CA GLY A 105 -4.23 0.52 20.16
C GLY A 105 -3.15 -0.55 20.05
N GLY A 106 -3.33 -1.55 19.19
CA GLY A 106 -2.32 -2.58 18.91
C GLY A 106 -1.04 -1.99 18.31
N ALA A 107 -1.18 -1.08 17.34
CA ALA A 107 -0.05 -0.37 16.75
C ALA A 107 0.70 0.48 17.78
N ALA A 108 -0.02 1.24 18.62
CA ALA A 108 0.60 2.04 19.68
C ALA A 108 1.38 1.17 20.69
N LEU A 109 0.83 0.01 21.06
CA LEU A 109 1.51 -0.94 21.95
C LEU A 109 2.79 -1.50 21.30
N ALA A 110 2.71 -1.89 20.04
CA ALA A 110 3.86 -2.42 19.30
C ALA A 110 4.96 -1.36 19.11
N ALA A 111 4.59 -0.12 18.77
CA ALA A 111 5.55 0.99 18.63
C ALA A 111 6.27 1.29 19.95
N ARG A 112 5.56 1.24 21.09
CA ARG A 112 6.18 1.41 22.42
C ARG A 112 7.16 0.28 22.76
N ALA A 113 6.87 -0.95 22.37
CA ALA A 113 7.76 -2.08 22.57
C ALA A 113 9.04 -1.92 21.74
N SER A 114 8.91 -1.54 20.46
CA SER A 114 10.06 -1.26 19.58
C SER A 114 10.94 -0.12 20.09
N ALA A 115 10.35 0.98 20.57
CA ALA A 115 11.12 2.10 21.13
C ALA A 115 11.84 1.79 22.45
N ALA A 116 11.50 0.69 23.13
CA ALA A 116 12.13 0.25 24.36
C ALA A 116 13.27 -0.76 24.13
N THR A 117 13.56 -1.11 22.88
CA THR A 117 14.62 -2.05 22.47
C THR A 117 15.79 -1.30 21.84
#